data_AF-J9RTW5-F1
#
_entry.id   AF-J9RTW5-F1
#
_cell.length_a   1.000
_cell.length_b   1.000
_cell.length_c   1.000
_cell.angle_alpha   90.00
_cell.angle_beta   90.00
_cell.angle_gamma   90.00
#
_symmetry.space_group_name_H-M   'P 1'
#
loop_
_entity.id
_entity.type
_entity.pdbx_description
1 polymer ?
#
loop_
_entity_poly.entity_id
_entity_poly.type
_entity_poly.pdbx_seq_one_letter_code
_entity_poly.pdbx_strand_id
1 'polypeptide(L)'
;MIPRDQSVRWINPAAIARRYWNTTEADIQAAIAGRIIGVEKDGMVQITGHVWERPEDRPPLHPALQAQRDQHDARDHRVVRTLPQAAKLTGLPESTFIAAWLTGALRDDNGTVDLLFNTDREPLWRVSDIDLVTAMAQDGRLDQHLEDWLDAGGQIGFG
;
A
#
# COMPACT_ATOMS: atom_id res chain seq x y z
N MET A 1 -17.14 6.32 17.89
CA MET A 1 -16.16 5.28 18.25
C MET A 1 -16.00 4.41 17.01
N ILE A 2 -14.99 4.68 16.20
CA ILE A 2 -14.77 3.98 14.92
C ILE A 2 -14.29 2.55 15.26
N PRO A 3 -14.76 1.49 14.58
CA PRO A 3 -14.33 0.13 14.88
C PRO A 3 -12.83 0.02 14.61
N ARG A 4 -12.05 -0.42 15.62
CA ARG A 4 -10.66 -0.85 15.42
C ARG A 4 -10.69 -1.99 14.40
N ASP A 5 -9.86 -1.89 13.36
CA ASP A 5 -9.60 -2.92 12.35
C ASP A 5 -9.57 -4.33 12.98
N GLN A 6 -10.65 -5.09 12.80
CA GLN A 6 -10.80 -6.46 13.30
C GLN A 6 -10.27 -7.50 12.30
N SER A 7 -9.45 -7.09 11.32
CA SER A 7 -8.88 -8.05 10.37
C SER A 7 -8.05 -9.11 11.10
N VAL A 8 -8.43 -10.38 10.90
CA VAL A 8 -7.69 -11.53 11.41
C VAL A 8 -6.53 -11.81 10.47
N ARG A 9 -5.32 -11.93 11.03
CA ARG A 9 -4.09 -12.12 10.25
C ARG A 9 -3.28 -13.29 10.79
N TRP A 10 -2.68 -14.03 9.86
CA TRP A 10 -1.74 -15.09 10.15
C TRP A 10 -0.33 -14.57 9.91
N ILE A 11 0.55 -14.72 10.91
CA ILE A 11 1.92 -14.24 10.84
C ILE A 11 2.90 -15.30 11.34
N ASN A 12 4.13 -15.22 10.85
CA ASN A 12 5.24 -15.99 11.38
C ASN A 12 6.19 -15.01 12.11
N PRO A 13 6.19 -14.97 13.46
CA PRO A 13 7.02 -14.04 14.22
C PRO A 13 8.50 -14.12 13.87
N ALA A 14 9.03 -15.33 13.66
CA ALA A 14 10.43 -15.54 13.28
C ALA A 14 10.76 -14.99 11.89
N ALA A 15 9.86 -15.18 10.91
CA ALA A 15 10.05 -14.65 9.56
C ALA A 15 9.97 -13.13 9.51
N ILE A 16 9.10 -12.54 10.34
CA ILE A 16 8.99 -11.08 10.48
C ILE A 16 10.28 -10.53 11.11
N ALA A 17 10.75 -11.11 12.22
CA ALA A 17 11.96 -10.68 12.91
C ALA A 17 13.18 -10.60 11.97
N ARG A 18 13.35 -11.60 11.08
CA ARG A 18 14.46 -11.63 10.09
C ARG A 18 14.49 -10.44 9.12
N ARG A 19 13.38 -9.73 8.95
CA ARG A 19 13.32 -8.55 8.06
C ARG A 19 13.90 -7.30 8.71
N TYR A 20 13.94 -7.27 10.03
CA TYR A 20 14.25 -6.09 10.81
C TYR A 20 15.61 -6.21 11.49
N TRP A 21 16.33 -5.09 11.53
CA TRP A 21 17.63 -5.01 12.16
C TRP A 21 17.48 -5.16 13.68
N ASN A 22 18.37 -5.94 14.29
CA ASN A 22 18.40 -6.20 15.73
C ASN A 22 17.04 -6.63 16.35
N THR A 23 16.16 -7.26 15.57
CA THR A 23 14.84 -7.70 16.03
C THR A 23 14.80 -9.21 16.13
N THR A 24 14.33 -9.73 17.27
CA THR A 24 14.20 -11.17 17.52
C THR A 24 12.75 -11.63 17.42
N GLU A 25 12.54 -12.95 17.35
CA GLU A 25 11.20 -13.53 17.41
C GLU A 25 10.45 -13.12 18.69
N ALA A 26 11.15 -13.09 19.83
CA ALA A 26 10.57 -12.71 21.12
C ALA A 26 10.08 -11.25 21.12
N ASP A 27 10.79 -10.35 20.44
CA ASP A 27 10.37 -8.96 20.30
C ASP A 27 9.06 -8.84 19.51
N ILE A 28 8.92 -9.63 18.43
CA ILE A 28 7.68 -9.69 17.66
C ILE A 28 6.54 -10.29 18.49
N GLN A 29 6.82 -11.37 19.23
CA GLN A 29 5.83 -11.99 20.12
C GLN A 29 5.36 -11.02 21.22
N ALA A 30 6.29 -10.26 21.82
CA ALA A 30 5.96 -9.24 22.81
C ALA A 30 5.08 -8.14 22.22
N ALA A 31 5.41 -7.67 21.02
CA ALA A 31 4.62 -6.65 20.32
C ALA A 31 3.17 -7.09 20.09
N ILE A 32 2.94 -8.36 19.74
CA ILE A 32 1.60 -8.87 19.40
C ILE A 32 0.86 -9.52 20.58
N ALA A 33 1.47 -9.65 21.76
CA ALA A 33 0.96 -10.50 22.84
C ALA A 33 -0.52 -10.25 23.21
N GLY A 34 -0.95 -8.99 23.26
CA GLY A 34 -2.34 -8.62 23.57
C GLY A 34 -3.35 -8.82 22.43
N ARG A 35 -2.90 -9.32 21.28
CA ARG A 35 -3.69 -9.45 20.04
C ARG A 35 -3.75 -10.89 19.53
N ILE A 36 -3.03 -11.82 20.16
CA ILE A 36 -3.01 -13.24 19.77
C ILE A 36 -4.37 -13.88 20.06
N ILE A 37 -4.94 -14.53 19.05
CA ILE A 37 -6.19 -15.30 19.15
C ILE A 37 -5.99 -16.79 18.85
N GLY A 38 -4.85 -17.19 18.30
CA GLY A 38 -4.51 -18.58 18.04
C GLY A 38 -3.01 -18.77 17.78
N VAL A 39 -2.48 -19.95 18.09
CA VAL A 39 -1.09 -20.34 17.78
C VAL A 39 -1.12 -21.75 17.21
N GLU A 40 -0.53 -21.92 16.03
CA GLU A 40 -0.40 -23.22 15.36
C GLU A 40 0.90 -23.94 15.73
N LYS A 41 0.94 -25.25 15.47
CA LYS A 41 2.06 -26.14 15.84
C LYS A 41 3.36 -25.83 15.10
N ASP A 42 3.28 -25.12 13.98
CA ASP A 42 4.42 -24.73 13.15
C ASP A 42 5.01 -23.35 13.52
N GLY A 43 4.46 -22.70 14.56
CA GLY A 43 4.89 -21.37 14.99
C GLY A 43 4.18 -20.22 14.27
N MET A 44 3.18 -20.50 13.44
CA MET A 44 2.28 -19.47 12.92
C MET A 44 1.37 -18.96 14.05
N VAL A 45 1.23 -17.64 14.12
CA VAL A 45 0.41 -16.97 15.13
C VAL A 45 -0.72 -16.23 14.41
N GLN A 46 -1.93 -16.45 14.90
CA GLN A 46 -3.13 -15.74 14.48
C GLN A 46 -3.35 -14.55 15.41
N ILE A 47 -3.44 -13.35 14.83
CA ILE A 47 -3.66 -12.10 15.58
C ILE A 47 -4.87 -11.33 15.06
N THR A 48 -5.41 -10.45 15.89
CA THR A 48 -6.33 -9.39 15.47
C THR A 48 -5.59 -8.08 15.24
N GLY A 49 -5.82 -7.44 14.09
CA GLY A 49 -5.14 -6.21 13.70
C GLY A 49 -3.70 -6.43 13.21
N HIS A 50 -2.89 -5.37 13.27
CA HIS A 50 -1.53 -5.33 12.72
C HIS A 50 -0.47 -5.75 13.73
N VAL A 51 0.75 -6.08 13.28
CA VAL A 51 1.90 -6.28 14.20
C VAL A 51 2.32 -4.95 14.83
N TRP A 52 2.33 -3.89 14.03
CA TRP A 52 2.68 -2.54 14.44
C TRP A 52 1.46 -1.65 14.25
N GLU A 53 1.06 -0.91 15.30
CA GLU A 53 -0.09 -0.01 15.18
C GLU A 53 0.24 1.20 14.32
N ARG A 54 1.50 1.66 14.36
CA ARG A 54 1.98 2.77 13.55
C ARG A 54 3.25 2.40 12.78
N PRO A 55 3.50 3.06 11.63
CA PRO A 55 4.73 2.87 10.87
C PRO A 55 6.00 3.16 11.66
N GLU A 56 5.97 4.14 12.57
CA GLU A 56 7.11 4.53 13.41
C GLU A 56 7.45 3.51 14.51
N ASP A 57 6.53 2.62 14.88
CA ASP A 57 6.79 1.54 15.84
C ASP A 57 7.62 0.40 15.21
N ARG A 58 7.77 0.41 13.88
CA ARG A 58 8.50 -0.59 13.14
C ARG A 58 10.00 -0.41 13.40
N PRO A 59 10.73 -1.45 13.82
CA PRO A 59 12.18 -1.37 13.85
C PRO A 59 12.74 -1.09 12.44
N PRO A 60 13.98 -0.57 12.33
CA PRO A 60 14.62 -0.40 11.03
C PRO A 60 14.74 -1.73 10.28
N LEU A 61 14.62 -1.73 8.95
CA LEU A 61 14.87 -2.93 8.16
C LEU A 61 16.34 -3.33 8.22
N HIS A 62 16.62 -4.62 8.00
CA HIS A 62 17.99 -5.09 7.81
C HIS A 62 18.66 -4.30 6.66
N PRO A 63 19.92 -3.85 6.78
CA PRO A 63 20.56 -2.95 5.79
C PRO A 63 20.49 -3.45 4.35
N ALA A 64 20.57 -4.76 4.13
CA ALA A 64 20.41 -5.36 2.79
C ALA A 64 18.99 -5.18 2.22
N LEU A 65 17.96 -5.34 3.04
CA LEU A 65 16.56 -5.13 2.65
C LEU A 65 16.25 -3.63 2.50
N GLN A 66 16.83 -2.79 3.38
CA GLN A 66 16.72 -1.34 3.26
C GLN A 66 17.35 -0.86 1.95
N ALA A 67 18.57 -1.31 1.61
CA ALA A 67 19.23 -0.93 0.36
C ALA A 67 18.47 -1.41 -0.89
N GLN A 68 17.84 -2.59 -0.85
CA GLN A 68 16.97 -3.07 -1.92
C GLN A 68 15.72 -2.19 -2.08
N ARG A 69 15.09 -1.82 -0.96
CA ARG A 69 13.95 -0.92 -0.96
C ARG A 69 14.32 0.47 -1.45
N ASP A 70 15.42 1.05 -0.96
CA ASP A 70 15.91 2.36 -1.40
C ASP A 70 16.24 2.36 -2.90
N GLN A 71 16.80 1.26 -3.44
CA GLN A 71 17.05 1.11 -4.87
C GLN A 71 15.74 0.99 -5.68
N HIS A 72 14.75 0.28 -5.15
CA HIS A 72 13.43 0.17 -5.75
C HIS A 72 12.72 1.52 -5.77
N ASP A 73 12.65 2.20 -4.63
CA ASP A 73 12.06 3.53 -4.47
C ASP A 73 12.79 4.54 -5.38
N ALA A 74 14.13 4.56 -5.38
CA ALA A 74 14.90 5.42 -6.27
C ALA A 74 14.68 5.11 -7.76
N ARG A 75 14.45 3.86 -8.14
CA ARG A 75 14.13 3.47 -9.51
C ARG A 75 12.71 3.90 -9.89
N ASP A 76 11.75 3.67 -9.02
CA ASP A 76 10.35 4.05 -9.22
C ASP A 76 10.20 5.57 -9.39
N HIS A 77 10.89 6.35 -8.54
CA HIS A 77 10.91 7.81 -8.65
C HIS A 77 11.60 8.31 -9.94
N ARG A 78 12.47 7.51 -10.57
CA ARG A 78 13.13 7.87 -11.84
C ARG A 78 12.28 7.57 -13.05
N VAL A 79 11.30 6.67 -12.95
CA VAL A 79 10.52 6.20 -14.09
C VAL A 79 9.10 6.75 -13.98
N VAL A 80 8.93 7.93 -14.54
CA VAL A 80 7.63 8.63 -14.63
C VAL A 80 7.05 8.53 -16.04
N ARG A 81 5.72 8.48 -16.15
CA ARG A 81 4.96 8.38 -17.41
C ARG A 81 3.80 9.35 -17.43
N THR A 82 3.42 9.83 -18.61
CA THR A 82 2.16 10.56 -18.78
C THR A 82 0.97 9.60 -18.76
N LEU A 83 -0.24 10.11 -18.53
CA LEU A 83 -1.49 9.35 -18.62
C LEU A 83 -1.62 8.52 -19.92
N PRO A 84 -1.39 9.11 -21.11
CA PRO A 84 -1.42 8.35 -22.37
C PRO A 84 -0.40 7.22 -22.43
N GLN A 85 0.79 7.42 -21.84
CA GLN A 85 1.82 6.39 -21.78
C GLN A 85 1.44 5.26 -20.82
N ALA A 86 0.83 5.57 -19.68
CA ALA A 86 0.32 4.59 -18.72
C ALA A 86 -0.81 3.74 -19.33
N ALA A 87 -1.80 4.39 -19.96
CA ALA A 87 -2.89 3.72 -20.67
C ALA A 87 -2.38 2.79 -21.77
N LYS A 88 -1.41 3.26 -22.57
CA LYS A 88 -0.78 2.43 -23.61
C LYS A 88 -0.03 1.23 -23.04
N LEU A 89 0.63 1.39 -21.89
CA LEU A 89 1.42 0.32 -21.27
C LEU A 89 0.55 -0.81 -20.75
N THR A 90 -0.60 -0.48 -20.16
CA THR A 90 -1.46 -1.43 -19.45
C THR A 90 -2.65 -1.91 -20.29
N GLY A 91 -2.99 -1.20 -21.36
CA GLY A 91 -4.20 -1.43 -22.16
C GLY A 91 -5.48 -0.92 -21.47
N LEU A 92 -5.37 -0.26 -20.32
CA LEU A 92 -6.50 0.36 -19.63
C LEU A 92 -6.79 1.76 -20.19
N PRO A 93 -8.04 2.23 -20.17
CA PRO A 93 -8.36 3.59 -20.61
C PRO A 93 -7.78 4.63 -19.64
N GLU A 94 -7.43 5.81 -20.16
CA GLU A 94 -6.92 6.92 -19.35
C GLU A 94 -7.87 7.31 -18.21
N SER A 95 -9.18 7.17 -18.42
CA SER A 95 -10.21 7.41 -17.41
C SER A 95 -10.05 6.53 -16.17
N THR A 96 -9.49 5.33 -16.27
CA THR A 96 -9.22 4.45 -15.12
C THR A 96 -8.17 5.05 -14.19
N PHE A 97 -7.11 5.63 -14.74
CA PHE A 97 -6.07 6.30 -13.96
C PHE A 97 -6.60 7.62 -13.38
N ILE A 98 -7.37 8.40 -14.15
CA ILE A 98 -8.02 9.61 -13.65
C ILE A 98 -8.95 9.27 -12.48
N ALA A 99 -9.77 8.23 -12.62
CA ALA A 99 -10.64 7.74 -11.55
C ALA A 99 -9.84 7.38 -10.30
N ALA A 100 -8.78 6.57 -10.44
CA ALA A 100 -7.93 6.17 -9.32
C ALA A 100 -7.27 7.35 -8.60
N TRP A 101 -6.91 8.39 -9.34
CA TRP A 101 -6.38 9.62 -8.77
C TRP A 101 -7.46 10.41 -8.02
N LEU A 102 -8.61 10.66 -8.64
CA LEU A 102 -9.70 11.48 -8.07
C LEU A 102 -10.32 10.84 -6.83
N THR A 103 -10.47 9.52 -6.81
CA THR A 103 -11.01 8.78 -5.66
C THR A 103 -9.99 8.64 -4.53
N GLY A 104 -8.71 8.94 -4.80
CA GLY A 104 -7.64 8.68 -3.87
C GLY A 104 -7.38 7.18 -3.66
N ALA A 105 -7.75 6.31 -4.61
CA ALA A 105 -7.46 4.87 -4.55
C ALA A 105 -5.95 4.57 -4.47
N LEU A 106 -5.12 5.54 -4.85
CA LEU A 106 -3.66 5.49 -4.74
C LEU A 106 -3.14 5.85 -3.34
N ARG A 107 -3.97 6.38 -2.44
CA ARG A 107 -3.54 6.77 -1.09
C ARG A 107 -3.04 5.54 -0.35
N ASP A 108 -1.76 5.55 0.02
CA ASP A 108 -1.24 4.57 0.96
C ASP A 108 -1.64 4.96 2.39
N ASP A 109 -1.38 4.08 3.35
CA ASP A 109 -1.62 4.32 4.78
C ASP A 109 -0.84 5.55 5.33
N ASN A 110 0.06 6.15 4.56
CA ASN A 110 0.88 7.31 4.93
C ASN A 110 0.40 8.63 4.29
N GLY A 111 -0.60 8.62 3.42
CA GLY A 111 -1.21 9.83 2.85
C GLY A 111 -1.22 9.87 1.32
N THR A 112 -1.53 11.06 0.79
CA THR A 112 -1.73 11.32 -0.64
C THR A 112 -0.50 10.89 -1.45
N VAL A 113 -0.71 10.13 -2.53
CA VAL A 113 0.31 9.98 -3.55
C VAL A 113 0.58 11.37 -4.14
N ASP A 114 1.76 11.89 -3.87
CA ASP A 114 2.27 13.11 -4.49
C ASP A 114 2.48 12.82 -5.97
N LEU A 115 1.47 13.14 -6.78
CA LEU A 115 1.65 13.14 -8.22
C LEU A 115 2.66 14.23 -8.58
N LEU A 116 3.69 13.81 -9.30
CA LEU A 116 4.62 14.73 -9.94
C LEU A 116 3.90 15.38 -11.11
N PHE A 117 4.27 16.60 -11.46
CA PHE A 117 3.74 17.29 -12.64
C PHE A 117 4.88 17.63 -13.59
N ASN A 118 4.65 17.50 -14.89
CA ASN A 118 5.60 17.97 -15.90
C ASN A 118 5.53 19.51 -16.03
N THR A 119 6.36 20.08 -16.91
CA THR A 119 6.40 21.52 -17.18
C THR A 119 5.06 22.08 -17.69
N ASP A 120 4.24 21.23 -18.29
CA ASP A 120 2.92 21.57 -18.84
C ASP A 120 1.79 21.32 -17.83
N ARG A 121 2.13 21.03 -16.56
CA ARG A 121 1.20 20.70 -15.47
C ARG A 121 0.37 19.43 -15.71
N GLU A 122 0.87 18.52 -16.53
CA GLU A 122 0.27 17.20 -16.67
C GLU A 122 0.79 16.27 -15.55
N PRO A 123 -0.08 15.44 -14.96
CA PRO A 123 0.32 14.51 -13.92
C PRO A 123 1.23 13.41 -14.50
N LEU A 124 2.29 13.13 -13.76
CA LEU A 124 3.29 12.13 -14.03
C LEU A 124 3.15 10.97 -13.04
N TRP A 125 3.11 9.78 -13.60
CA TRP A 125 2.79 8.54 -12.92
C TRP A 125 4.04 7.68 -12.75
N ARG A 126 4.33 7.24 -11.52
CA ARG A 126 5.41 6.26 -11.27
C ARG A 126 4.96 4.89 -11.77
N VAL A 127 5.89 4.03 -12.14
CA VAL A 127 5.58 2.66 -12.59
C VAL A 127 4.83 1.87 -11.51
N SER A 128 5.21 1.99 -10.24
CA SER A 128 4.51 1.34 -9.15
C SER A 128 3.07 1.81 -8.96
N ASP A 129 2.79 3.11 -9.15
CA ASP A 129 1.41 3.62 -9.12
C ASP A 129 0.60 3.03 -10.29
N ILE A 130 1.22 2.91 -11.48
CA ILE A 130 0.58 2.31 -12.67
C ILE A 130 0.27 0.83 -12.42
N ASP A 131 1.22 0.08 -11.88
CA ASP A 131 1.05 -1.35 -11.56
C ASP A 131 -0.04 -1.53 -10.50
N LEU A 132 -0.09 -0.64 -9.50
CA LEU A 132 -1.12 -0.66 -8.46
C LEU A 132 -2.52 -0.40 -9.03
N VAL A 133 -2.70 0.65 -9.84
CA VAL A 133 -3.98 0.91 -10.53
C VAL A 133 -4.37 -0.27 -11.40
N THR A 134 -3.42 -0.86 -12.10
CA THR A 134 -3.67 -2.03 -12.95
C THR A 134 -4.17 -3.22 -12.15
N ALA A 135 -3.52 -3.52 -11.03
CA ALA A 135 -3.96 -4.59 -10.14
C ALA A 135 -5.37 -4.30 -9.58
N MET A 136 -5.63 -3.08 -9.10
CA MET A 136 -6.94 -2.68 -8.57
C MET A 136 -8.06 -2.72 -9.60
N ALA A 137 -7.76 -2.38 -10.86
CA ALA A 137 -8.70 -2.47 -11.96
C ALA A 137 -9.01 -3.95 -12.31
N GLN A 138 -8.03 -4.84 -12.20
CA GLN A 138 -8.20 -6.26 -12.51
C GLN A 138 -8.96 -7.03 -11.42
N ASP A 139 -8.75 -6.67 -10.15
CA ASP A 139 -9.38 -7.34 -9.01
C ASP A 139 -10.67 -6.66 -8.50
N GLY A 140 -11.11 -5.59 -9.17
CA GLY A 140 -12.35 -4.87 -8.88
C GLY A 140 -12.27 -3.90 -7.70
N ARG A 141 -11.13 -3.80 -7.00
CA ARG A 141 -10.98 -2.84 -5.89
C ARG A 141 -11.11 -1.39 -6.32
N LEU A 142 -10.79 -1.07 -7.58
CA LEU A 142 -10.95 0.29 -8.09
C LEU A 142 -12.43 0.69 -8.20
N ASP A 143 -13.30 -0.25 -8.57
CA ASP A 143 -14.74 -0.01 -8.62
C ASP A 143 -15.31 0.21 -7.21
N GLN A 144 -14.84 -0.58 -6.23
CA GLN A 144 -15.20 -0.37 -4.81
C GLN A 144 -14.77 1.03 -4.33
N HIS A 145 -13.56 1.48 -4.68
CA HIS A 145 -13.10 2.83 -4.33
C HIS A 145 -13.97 3.94 -4.95
N LEU A 146 -14.50 3.72 -6.15
CA LEU A 146 -15.43 4.64 -6.81
C LEU A 146 -16.77 4.69 -6.08
N GLU A 147 -17.32 3.54 -5.71
CA GLU A 147 -18.56 3.45 -4.93
C GLU A 147 -18.42 4.13 -3.57
N ASP A 148 -17.37 3.81 -2.81
CA ASP A 148 -17.11 4.41 -1.49
C ASP A 148 -16.95 5.93 -1.58
N TRP A 149 -16.32 6.42 -2.64
CA TRP A 149 -16.12 7.85 -2.86
C TRP A 149 -17.42 8.57 -3.23
N LEU A 150 -18.29 7.94 -4.02
CA LEU A 150 -19.63 8.45 -4.32
C LEU A 150 -20.50 8.48 -3.05
N ASP A 151 -20.47 7.43 -2.23
CA ASP A 151 -21.19 7.35 -0.95
C ASP A 151 -20.71 8.40 0.06
N ALA A 152 -19.42 8.77 0.01
CA ALA A 152 -18.86 9.87 0.77
C ALA A 152 -19.27 11.27 0.24
N GLY A 153 -20.11 11.34 -0.79
CA GLY A 153 -20.60 12.59 -1.39
C GLY A 153 -19.69 13.16 -2.49
N GLY A 154 -18.76 12.35 -3.01
CA GLY A 154 -17.95 12.73 -4.15
C GLY A 154 -18.80 12.97 -5.41
N GLN A 155 -18.46 14.01 -6.18
CA GLN A 155 -19.08 14.31 -7.47
C GLN A 155 -18.01 14.50 -8.54
N ILE A 156 -18.02 13.66 -9.59
CA ILE A 156 -17.18 13.90 -10.78
C ILE A 156 -18.05 14.59 -11.83
N GLY A 157 -17.83 15.88 -12.02
CA GLY A 157 -18.32 16.59 -13.19
C GLY A 157 -17.29 16.44 -14.31
N PHE A 158 -17.66 15.73 -15.37
CA PHE A 158 -16.97 15.87 -16.65
C PHE A 158 -17.68 16.99 -17.41
N GLY A 159 -17.00 18.13 -17.55
CA GLY A 159 -17.44 19.22 -18.42
C GLY A 159 -17.22 18.88 -19.89
#